data_AF-A0A7C5MWE9-F1
#
_entry.id   AF-A0A7C5MWE9-F1
#
_cell.length_a   1.000
_cell.length_b   1.000
_cell.length_c   1.000
_cell.angle_alpha   90.00
_cell.angle_beta   90.00
_cell.angle_gamma   90.00
#
_symmetry.space_group_name_H-M   'P 1'
#
loop_
_entity.id
_entity.type
_entity.pdbx_description
1 polymer ?
#
loop_
_entity_poly.entity_id
_entity_poly.type
_entity_poly.pdbx_seq_one_letter_code
_entity_poly.pdbx_strand_id
1 'polypeptide(L)'
;MRFSIFRKKAKTINLEKLPHDAFFNALISKEYQRVTEVGHTYLDFTGGNLFAQSQLDKHYRLLSNNVLGNPHSSNPTSKLATELVEEARASVLQFFKAEDYFCIFTQNATGALKIVGECYPFCPKSYFLLLADNHNSVNGIREYASRKKGTFEYCPIQYEDLRINENQLNKLLSDKDEYTDKLFAFPAQSNVSGVKHDLAWIQVAQDKGWDVLLDAAAYVPTSGLDLSVLKPDFVSISFYKIFGYPTGIGCLLIRKNKF
;
A
#
# COMPACT_ATOMS: atom_id res chain seq x y z
N MET A 1 55.79 0.88 -0.53
CA MET A 1 55.10 2.08 0.00
C MET A 1 53.64 2.04 -0.46
N ARG A 2 52.70 1.62 0.39
CA ARG A 2 51.26 1.65 0.09
C ARG A 2 50.70 2.99 0.58
N PHE A 3 50.26 3.83 -0.36
CA PHE A 3 49.53 5.06 -0.04
C PHE A 3 48.11 4.70 0.43
N SER A 4 47.79 5.00 1.69
CA SER A 4 46.43 4.96 2.20
C SER A 4 45.68 6.20 1.71
N ILE A 5 44.74 6.01 0.78
CA ILE A 5 43.91 7.07 0.17
C ILE A 5 42.85 7.60 1.15
N PHE A 6 42.65 6.95 2.30
CA PHE A 6 41.66 7.36 3.31
C PHE A 6 42.35 7.87 4.57
N ARG A 7 42.80 9.12 4.55
CA ARG A 7 43.00 9.89 5.78
C ARG A 7 41.63 10.09 6.42
N LYS A 8 41.35 9.39 7.53
CA LYS A 8 40.25 9.72 8.44
C LYS A 8 40.49 11.13 9.00
N LYS A 9 39.96 12.17 8.35
CA LYS A 9 39.60 13.39 9.05
C LYS A 9 38.34 13.07 9.84
N ALA A 10 38.49 12.84 11.14
CA ALA A 10 37.37 12.95 12.06
C ALA A 10 36.93 14.42 12.04
N LYS A 11 36.07 14.80 11.09
CA LYS A 11 35.24 15.98 11.26
C LYS A 11 34.28 15.59 12.39
N THR A 12 34.37 16.30 13.50
CA THR A 12 33.28 16.38 14.46
C THR A 12 32.09 16.92 13.67
N ILE A 13 31.25 16.01 13.16
CA ILE A 13 29.98 16.40 12.58
C ILE A 13 29.22 16.96 13.76
N ASN A 14 28.98 18.25 13.75
CA ASN A 14 28.07 18.88 14.69
C ASN A 14 26.69 18.36 14.29
N LEU A 15 26.33 17.19 14.81
CA LEU A 15 25.02 16.60 14.63
C LEU A 15 24.08 17.53 15.38
N GLU A 16 23.48 18.47 14.65
CA GLU A 16 22.29 19.15 15.14
C GLU A 16 21.37 18.08 15.71
N LYS A 17 20.92 18.27 16.96
CA LYS A 17 20.04 17.30 17.61
C LYS A 17 18.85 17.07 16.68
N LEU A 18 18.73 15.84 16.18
CA LEU A 18 17.61 15.47 15.32
C LEU A 18 16.31 15.69 16.10
N PRO A 19 15.25 16.24 15.46
CA PRO A 19 13.94 16.31 16.08
C PRO A 19 13.52 14.94 16.59
N HIS A 20 13.00 14.89 17.83
CA HIS A 20 12.51 13.66 18.48
C HIS A 20 13.56 12.55 18.69
N ASP A 21 14.86 12.86 18.63
CA ASP A 21 15.94 11.87 18.80
C ASP A 21 15.78 11.02 20.08
N ALA A 22 15.50 11.66 21.22
CA ALA A 22 15.28 10.96 22.49
C ALA A 22 14.09 9.99 22.43
N PHE A 23 13.01 10.36 21.72
CA PHE A 23 11.83 9.51 21.55
C PHE A 23 12.15 8.29 20.69
N PHE A 24 12.79 8.48 19.53
CA PHE A 24 13.13 7.37 18.64
C PHE A 24 14.18 6.45 19.25
N ASN A 25 15.19 6.98 19.96
CA ASN A 25 16.15 6.15 20.67
C ASN A 25 15.47 5.30 21.75
N ALA A 26 14.55 5.87 22.54
CA ALA A 26 13.77 5.11 23.51
C ALA A 26 12.90 4.03 22.84
N LEU A 27 12.27 4.36 21.70
CA LEU A 27 11.46 3.41 20.93
C LEU A 27 12.31 2.27 20.36
N ILE A 28 13.49 2.58 19.81
CA ILE A 28 14.44 1.58 19.29
C ILE A 28 14.90 0.67 20.43
N SER A 29 15.34 1.22 21.56
CA SER A 29 15.78 0.43 22.72
C SER A 29 14.67 -0.48 23.25
N LYS A 30 13.40 -0.09 23.13
CA LYS A 30 12.27 -0.87 23.65
C LYS A 30 11.74 -1.90 22.65
N GLU A 31 11.49 -1.51 21.42
CA GLU A 31 10.72 -2.31 20.44
C GLU A 31 11.60 -2.93 19.35
N TYR A 32 12.81 -2.39 19.15
CA TYR A 32 13.70 -2.74 18.03
C TYR A 32 15.15 -2.97 18.46
N GLN A 33 15.38 -3.30 19.74
CA GLN A 33 16.72 -3.45 20.34
C GLN A 33 17.65 -4.36 19.53
N ARG A 34 17.09 -5.43 18.94
CA ARG A 34 17.79 -6.36 18.05
C ARG A 34 18.57 -5.69 16.91
N VAL A 35 18.09 -4.56 16.40
CA VAL A 35 18.76 -3.80 15.34
C VAL A 35 20.10 -3.28 15.85
N THR A 36 20.11 -2.75 17.07
CA THR A 36 21.32 -2.23 17.73
C THR A 36 22.26 -3.34 18.21
N GLU A 37 21.73 -4.45 18.73
CA GLU A 37 22.53 -5.57 19.22
C GLU A 37 23.31 -6.27 18.11
N VAL A 38 22.68 -6.44 16.94
CA VAL A 38 23.34 -7.02 15.76
C VAL A 38 24.18 -5.97 15.03
N GLY A 39 24.01 -4.69 15.32
CA GLY A 39 24.76 -3.59 14.70
C GLY A 39 24.35 -3.32 13.25
N HIS A 40 23.07 -3.53 12.90
CA HIS A 40 22.56 -3.26 11.56
C HIS A 40 21.97 -1.85 11.42
N THR A 41 22.23 -1.21 10.27
CA THR A 41 21.50 -0.02 9.82
C THR A 41 20.50 -0.44 8.74
N TYR A 42 19.21 -0.49 9.09
CA TYR A 42 18.17 -0.93 8.16
C TYR A 42 17.65 0.26 7.32
N LEU A 43 17.86 0.22 6.01
CA LEU A 43 17.46 1.27 5.06
C LEU A 43 16.54 0.73 3.94
N ASP A 44 15.88 -0.41 4.17
CA ASP A 44 15.05 -1.12 3.18
C ASP A 44 13.55 -1.08 3.52
N PHE A 45 13.09 0.01 4.17
CA PHE A 45 11.70 0.16 4.60
C PHE A 45 10.67 0.14 3.46
N THR A 46 11.09 0.43 2.23
CA THR A 46 10.25 0.29 1.03
C THR A 46 9.94 -1.18 0.71
N GLY A 47 10.90 -2.08 0.99
CA GLY A 47 10.74 -3.52 0.84
C GLY A 47 9.76 -4.09 1.87
N GLY A 48 9.93 -3.73 3.14
CA GLY A 48 9.05 -4.08 4.26
C GLY A 48 9.47 -3.39 5.56
N ASN A 49 8.57 -3.27 6.52
CA ASN A 49 8.90 -2.65 7.80
C ASN A 49 9.50 -3.65 8.80
N LEU A 50 10.11 -3.14 9.86
CA LEU A 50 10.48 -3.93 11.03
C LEU A 50 9.27 -4.08 11.95
N PHE A 51 9.14 -5.24 12.60
CA PHE A 51 8.10 -5.48 13.61
C PHE A 51 8.55 -5.14 15.03
N ALA A 52 7.62 -4.69 15.87
CA ALA A 52 7.91 -4.35 17.25
C ALA A 52 8.01 -5.61 18.13
N GLN A 53 8.88 -5.62 19.15
CA GLN A 53 8.98 -6.75 20.09
C GLN A 53 7.65 -7.02 20.79
N SER A 54 6.98 -5.96 21.26
CA SER A 54 5.67 -6.09 21.92
C SER A 54 4.59 -6.69 21.03
N GLN A 55 4.70 -6.51 19.71
CA GLN A 55 3.79 -7.11 18.75
C GLN A 55 3.96 -8.63 18.68
N LEU A 56 5.20 -9.11 18.65
CA LEU A 56 5.50 -10.55 18.67
C LEU A 56 5.03 -11.17 19.98
N ASP A 57 5.34 -10.54 21.11
CA ASP A 57 4.95 -11.04 22.43
C ASP A 57 3.43 -11.16 22.56
N LYS A 58 2.68 -10.17 22.08
CA LYS A 58 1.21 -10.20 22.07
C LYS A 58 0.67 -11.32 21.18
N HIS A 59 1.21 -11.49 19.98
CA HIS A 59 0.77 -12.57 19.08
C HIS A 59 1.09 -13.94 19.68
N TYR A 60 2.29 -14.13 20.22
CA TYR A 60 2.69 -15.37 20.90
C TYR A 60 1.74 -15.70 22.04
N ARG A 61 1.44 -14.73 22.92
CA ARG A 61 0.48 -14.92 24.03
C ARG A 61 -0.94 -15.23 23.53
N LEU A 62 -1.39 -14.60 22.45
CA LEU A 62 -2.68 -14.90 21.84
C LEU A 62 -2.76 -16.38 21.46
N LEU A 63 -1.73 -16.92 20.81
CA LEU A 63 -1.70 -18.33 20.40
C LEU A 63 -1.46 -19.29 21.56
N SER A 64 -0.58 -18.95 22.51
CA SER A 64 -0.25 -19.84 23.63
C SER A 64 -1.38 -19.99 24.64
N ASN A 65 -2.21 -18.95 24.78
CA ASN A 65 -3.25 -18.90 25.81
C ASN A 65 -4.65 -19.21 25.29
N ASN A 66 -4.84 -19.38 23.98
CA ASN A 66 -6.15 -19.61 23.38
C ASN A 66 -6.11 -20.81 22.42
N VAL A 67 -7.22 -21.55 22.37
CA VAL A 67 -7.46 -22.54 21.32
C VAL A 67 -8.32 -21.86 20.26
N LEU A 68 -7.75 -21.67 19.06
CA LEU A 68 -8.43 -21.01 17.94
C LEU A 68 -8.85 -22.05 16.90
N GLY A 69 -10.15 -22.12 16.61
CA GLY A 69 -10.71 -22.96 15.56
C GLY A 69 -10.78 -22.22 14.21
N ASN A 70 -11.20 -22.94 13.16
CA ASN A 70 -11.60 -22.28 11.91
C ASN A 70 -12.77 -21.32 12.21
N PRO A 71 -12.73 -20.03 11.81
CA PRO A 71 -13.88 -19.15 11.96
C PRO A 71 -15.13 -19.70 11.25
N HIS A 72 -16.31 -19.13 11.57
CA HIS A 72 -17.61 -19.41 10.93
C HIS A 72 -18.38 -20.65 11.42
N SER A 73 -18.05 -21.18 12.60
CA SER A 73 -18.84 -22.20 13.31
C SER A 73 -19.31 -21.68 14.67
N SER A 74 -20.26 -22.38 15.30
CA SER A 74 -20.85 -21.96 16.58
C SER A 74 -20.09 -22.45 17.82
N ASN A 75 -19.08 -23.30 17.66
CA ASN A 75 -18.30 -23.76 18.81
C ASN A 75 -17.44 -22.62 19.40
N PRO A 76 -17.09 -22.66 20.70
CA PRO A 76 -16.43 -21.53 21.36
C PRO A 76 -15.10 -21.10 20.72
N THR A 77 -14.27 -22.04 20.27
CA THR A 77 -12.97 -21.74 19.67
C THR A 77 -13.08 -21.12 18.28
N SER A 78 -14.12 -21.47 17.54
CA SER A 78 -14.49 -20.84 16.27
C SER A 78 -15.07 -19.44 16.48
N LYS A 79 -15.92 -19.27 17.50
CA LYS A 79 -16.53 -17.97 17.82
C LYS A 79 -15.46 -16.92 18.15
N LEU A 80 -14.49 -17.26 19.00
CA LEU A 80 -13.37 -16.37 19.33
C LEU A 80 -12.56 -16.00 18.06
N ALA A 81 -12.29 -16.98 17.18
CA ALA A 81 -11.60 -16.70 15.92
C ALA A 81 -12.40 -15.75 15.02
N THR A 82 -13.73 -15.91 14.94
CA THR A 82 -14.62 -14.99 14.20
C THR A 82 -14.61 -13.59 14.80
N GLU A 83 -14.71 -13.47 16.13
CA GLU A 83 -14.65 -12.18 16.83
C GLU A 83 -13.33 -11.44 16.52
N LEU A 84 -12.19 -12.13 16.60
CA LEU A 84 -10.87 -11.54 16.29
C LEU A 84 -10.74 -11.10 14.82
N VAL A 85 -11.31 -11.84 13.88
CA VAL A 85 -11.31 -11.48 12.45
C VAL A 85 -12.15 -10.22 12.21
N GLU A 86 -13.32 -10.11 12.83
CA GLU A 86 -14.19 -8.94 12.68
C GLU A 86 -13.63 -7.71 13.42
N GLU A 87 -12.99 -7.88 14.58
CA GLU A 87 -12.24 -6.82 15.26
C GLU A 87 -11.07 -6.31 14.40
N ALA A 88 -10.33 -7.22 13.76
CA ALA A 88 -9.26 -6.85 12.83
C ALA A 88 -9.82 -6.06 11.63
N ARG A 89 -10.95 -6.50 11.07
CA ARG A 89 -11.63 -5.81 9.96
C ARG A 89 -12.08 -4.41 10.38
N ALA A 90 -12.72 -4.28 11.54
CA ALA A 90 -13.15 -3.01 12.09
C ALA A 90 -11.96 -2.06 12.33
N SER A 91 -10.85 -2.59 12.85
CA SER A 91 -9.61 -1.82 13.09
C SER A 91 -9.03 -1.27 11.79
N VAL A 92 -9.05 -2.06 10.70
CA VAL A 92 -8.59 -1.61 9.37
C VAL A 92 -9.50 -0.51 8.83
N LEU A 93 -10.82 -0.69 8.88
CA LEU A 93 -11.78 0.32 8.42
C LEU A 93 -11.63 1.62 9.23
N GLN A 94 -11.45 1.53 10.55
CA GLN A 94 -11.21 2.69 11.40
C GLN A 94 -9.88 3.38 11.08
N PHE A 95 -8.80 2.62 10.90
CA PHE A 95 -7.47 3.16 10.61
C PHE A 95 -7.46 4.02 9.34
N PHE A 96 -8.21 3.60 8.31
CA PHE A 96 -8.34 4.33 7.05
C PHE A 96 -9.59 5.22 6.96
N LYS A 97 -10.40 5.33 8.03
CA LYS A 97 -11.69 6.03 8.06
C LYS A 97 -12.59 5.65 6.88
N ALA A 98 -12.78 4.35 6.70
CA ALA A 98 -13.34 3.74 5.51
C ALA A 98 -14.73 3.15 5.79
N GLU A 99 -15.63 3.86 6.48
CA GLU A 99 -16.95 3.29 6.84
C GLU A 99 -17.78 2.89 5.59
N ASP A 100 -17.57 3.58 4.47
CA ASP A 100 -18.20 3.33 3.17
C ASP A 100 -17.52 2.22 2.35
N TYR A 101 -16.61 1.43 2.95
CA TYR A 101 -15.84 0.39 2.27
C TYR A 101 -16.10 -1.01 2.84
N PHE A 102 -15.97 -2.00 1.97
CA PHE A 102 -15.70 -3.38 2.38
C PHE A 102 -14.20 -3.56 2.55
N CYS A 103 -13.78 -4.24 3.61
CA CYS A 103 -12.39 -4.67 3.79
C CYS A 103 -12.27 -6.17 3.50
N ILE A 104 -11.58 -6.51 2.41
CA ILE A 104 -11.33 -7.90 1.99
C ILE A 104 -9.88 -8.22 2.32
N PHE A 105 -9.65 -9.17 3.23
CA PHE A 105 -8.30 -9.61 3.54
C PHE A 105 -7.70 -10.39 2.36
N THR A 106 -6.45 -10.09 2.05
CA THR A 106 -5.69 -10.72 0.96
C THR A 106 -4.30 -11.10 1.46
N GLN A 107 -3.50 -11.80 0.65
CA GLN A 107 -2.13 -12.13 1.04
C GLN A 107 -1.21 -10.89 1.13
N ASN A 108 -1.51 -9.84 0.37
CA ASN A 108 -0.78 -8.56 0.28
C ASN A 108 -1.47 -7.66 -0.78
N ALA A 109 -0.90 -6.48 -1.05
CA ALA A 109 -1.35 -5.58 -2.11
C ALA A 109 -1.39 -6.25 -3.49
N THR A 110 -0.41 -7.10 -3.84
CA THR A 110 -0.43 -7.86 -5.11
C THR A 110 -1.63 -8.79 -5.19
N GLY A 111 -1.98 -9.48 -4.09
CA GLY A 111 -3.18 -10.30 -4.00
C GLY A 111 -4.46 -9.48 -4.17
N ALA A 112 -4.52 -8.27 -3.61
CA ALA A 112 -5.62 -7.32 -3.80
C ALA A 112 -5.75 -6.86 -5.26
N LEU A 113 -4.64 -6.45 -5.87
CA LEU A 113 -4.58 -6.02 -7.28
C LEU A 113 -4.97 -7.15 -8.23
N LYS A 114 -4.59 -8.38 -7.92
CA LYS A 114 -4.98 -9.57 -8.68
C LYS A 114 -6.51 -9.77 -8.67
N ILE A 115 -7.16 -9.64 -7.51
CA ILE A 115 -8.62 -9.72 -7.40
C ILE A 115 -9.28 -8.65 -8.28
N VAL A 116 -8.77 -7.41 -8.25
CA VAL A 116 -9.28 -6.35 -9.14
C VAL A 116 -9.11 -6.75 -10.61
N GLY A 117 -7.93 -7.22 -11.02
CA GLY A 117 -7.70 -7.68 -12.40
C GLY A 117 -8.63 -8.83 -12.83
N GLU A 118 -8.89 -9.79 -11.95
CA GLU A 118 -9.76 -10.95 -12.24
C GLU A 118 -11.24 -10.61 -12.29
N CYS A 119 -11.69 -9.67 -11.45
CA CYS A 119 -13.10 -9.37 -11.25
C CYS A 119 -13.59 -8.11 -11.98
N TYR A 120 -12.71 -7.17 -12.32
CA TYR A 120 -13.12 -5.96 -13.05
C TYR A 120 -13.72 -6.37 -14.41
N PRO A 121 -14.84 -5.77 -14.84
CA PRO A 121 -15.63 -6.25 -15.98
C PRO A 121 -15.00 -5.87 -17.33
N PHE A 122 -13.72 -6.15 -17.52
CA PHE A 122 -13.04 -5.88 -18.77
C PHE A 122 -13.75 -6.56 -19.95
N CYS A 123 -13.88 -5.80 -21.03
CA CYS A 123 -14.53 -6.15 -22.28
C CYS A 123 -13.90 -5.35 -23.44
N PRO A 124 -14.32 -5.57 -24.70
CA PRO A 124 -13.82 -4.79 -25.84
C PRO A 124 -14.03 -3.27 -25.74
N LYS A 125 -14.97 -2.82 -24.91
CA LYS A 125 -15.25 -1.40 -24.63
C LYS A 125 -14.61 -0.90 -23.33
N SER A 126 -13.68 -1.65 -22.75
CA SER A 126 -12.97 -1.22 -21.56
C SER A 126 -11.65 -0.52 -21.88
N TYR A 127 -11.27 0.40 -21.01
CA TYR A 127 -10.01 1.11 -21.10
C TYR A 127 -9.31 1.13 -19.75
N PHE A 128 -8.05 0.71 -19.73
CA PHE A 128 -7.22 0.67 -18.53
C PHE A 128 -6.05 1.66 -18.64
N LEU A 129 -6.15 2.77 -17.92
CA LEU A 129 -5.08 3.76 -17.81
C LEU A 129 -4.25 3.46 -16.58
N LEU A 130 -2.93 3.46 -16.73
CA LEU A 130 -2.01 3.27 -15.62
C LEU A 130 -0.78 4.17 -15.76
N LEU A 131 -0.20 4.59 -14.64
CA LEU A 131 1.07 5.32 -14.68
C LEU A 131 2.26 4.41 -14.99
N ALA A 132 3.28 4.96 -15.64
CA ALA A 132 4.50 4.23 -15.99
C ALA A 132 5.37 3.84 -14.78
N ASP A 133 5.22 4.54 -13.64
CA ASP A 133 5.97 4.26 -12.40
C ASP A 133 5.21 3.38 -11.41
N ASN A 134 4.11 2.77 -11.85
CA ASN A 134 3.39 1.76 -11.09
C ASN A 134 4.28 0.56 -10.75
N HIS A 135 4.04 -0.04 -9.59
CA HIS A 135 4.65 -1.30 -9.23
C HIS A 135 4.21 -2.43 -10.19
N ASN A 136 5.09 -3.42 -10.41
CA ASN A 136 4.85 -4.53 -11.34
C ASN A 136 3.52 -5.28 -11.10
N SER A 137 3.02 -5.29 -9.87
CA SER A 137 1.73 -5.89 -9.52
C SER A 137 0.54 -5.18 -10.18
N VAL A 138 0.59 -3.85 -10.32
CA VAL A 138 -0.43 -3.08 -11.05
C VAL A 138 -0.29 -3.32 -12.54
N ASN A 139 0.94 -3.33 -13.06
CA ASN A 139 1.22 -3.63 -14.48
C ASN A 139 0.66 -5.00 -14.90
N GLY A 140 0.58 -5.97 -13.99
CA GLY A 140 -0.02 -7.28 -14.25
C GLY A 140 -1.50 -7.23 -14.63
N ILE A 141 -2.25 -6.19 -14.22
CA ILE A 141 -3.68 -6.04 -14.53
C ILE A 141 -3.93 -5.94 -16.06
N ARG A 142 -2.95 -5.42 -16.82
CA ARG A 142 -3.03 -5.29 -18.29
C ARG A 142 -3.28 -6.62 -19.00
N GLU A 143 -2.82 -7.73 -18.42
CA GLU A 143 -3.03 -9.08 -18.98
C GLU A 143 -4.50 -9.48 -18.91
N TYR A 144 -5.20 -9.10 -17.85
CA TYR A 144 -6.63 -9.36 -17.71
C TYR A 144 -7.46 -8.50 -18.67
N ALA A 145 -7.12 -7.21 -18.79
CA ALA A 145 -7.72 -6.32 -19.79
C ALA A 145 -7.53 -6.87 -21.22
N SER A 146 -6.29 -7.22 -21.58
CA SER A 146 -5.94 -7.73 -22.91
C SER A 146 -6.66 -9.04 -23.26
N ARG A 147 -6.73 -9.99 -22.31
CA ARG A 147 -7.47 -11.26 -22.50
C ARG A 147 -8.95 -11.06 -22.79
N LYS A 148 -9.53 -9.98 -22.26
CA LYS A 148 -10.91 -9.58 -22.49
C LYS A 148 -11.07 -8.60 -23.67
N LYS A 149 -10.00 -8.38 -24.43
CA LYS A 149 -9.91 -7.47 -25.58
C LYS A 149 -10.10 -5.98 -25.23
N GLY A 150 -9.93 -5.63 -23.95
CA GLY A 150 -9.88 -4.24 -23.51
C GLY A 150 -8.60 -3.55 -23.95
N THR A 151 -8.63 -2.21 -24.00
CA THR A 151 -7.47 -1.38 -24.31
C THR A 151 -6.75 -1.00 -23.03
N PHE A 152 -5.43 -0.84 -23.07
CA PHE A 152 -4.67 -0.24 -21.97
C PHE A 152 -3.63 0.75 -22.49
N GLU A 153 -3.29 1.76 -21.70
CA GLU A 153 -2.31 2.79 -22.05
C GLU A 153 -1.55 3.28 -20.81
N TYR A 154 -0.26 3.58 -20.97
CA TYR A 154 0.55 4.15 -19.91
C TYR A 154 0.58 5.68 -19.99
N CYS A 155 0.35 6.35 -18.86
CA CYS A 155 0.75 7.75 -18.71
C CYS A 155 2.26 7.79 -18.39
N PRO A 156 3.11 8.39 -19.24
CA PRO A 156 4.55 8.36 -19.05
C PRO A 156 4.99 9.28 -17.90
N ILE A 157 6.17 8.96 -17.35
CA ILE A 157 6.90 9.88 -16.47
C ILE A 157 7.68 10.90 -17.30
N GLN A 158 7.90 12.08 -16.71
CA GLN A 158 8.84 13.08 -17.18
C GLN A 158 10.25 12.70 -16.70
N TYR A 159 11.25 12.79 -17.58
CA TYR A 159 12.60 12.37 -17.24
C TYR A 159 13.33 13.40 -16.36
N GLU A 160 12.86 14.64 -16.35
CA GLU A 160 13.47 15.76 -15.65
C GLU A 160 13.38 15.61 -14.13
N ASP A 161 12.24 15.13 -13.64
CA ASP A 161 11.93 15.03 -12.21
C ASP A 161 11.21 13.73 -11.80
N LEU A 162 11.04 12.79 -12.75
CA LEU A 162 10.36 11.50 -12.55
C LEU A 162 8.89 11.63 -12.14
N ARG A 163 8.25 12.79 -12.40
CA ARG A 163 6.82 13.04 -12.10
C ARG A 163 5.94 12.77 -13.32
N ILE A 164 4.63 12.77 -13.09
CA ILE A 164 3.64 12.73 -14.15
C ILE A 164 3.33 14.15 -14.62
N ASN A 165 3.29 14.35 -15.94
CA ASN A 165 2.77 15.57 -16.51
C ASN A 165 1.25 15.63 -16.36
N GLU A 166 0.75 16.51 -15.49
CA GLU A 166 -0.69 16.61 -15.20
C GLU A 166 -1.53 16.99 -16.41
N ASN A 167 -1.03 17.84 -17.31
CA ASN A 167 -1.77 18.21 -18.52
C ASN A 167 -1.95 16.99 -19.44
N GLN A 168 -0.92 16.16 -19.57
CA GLN A 168 -0.98 14.93 -20.33
C GLN A 168 -1.93 13.91 -19.67
N LEU A 169 -1.84 13.72 -18.35
CA LEU A 169 -2.75 12.84 -17.62
C LEU A 169 -4.21 13.28 -17.79
N ASN A 170 -4.48 14.58 -17.65
CA ASN A 170 -5.82 15.14 -17.80
C ASN A 170 -6.39 14.90 -19.20
N LYS A 171 -5.56 14.98 -20.25
CA LYS A 171 -5.95 14.65 -21.62
C LYS A 171 -6.29 13.16 -21.77
N LEU A 172 -5.44 12.28 -21.24
CA LEU A 172 -5.67 10.83 -21.27
C LEU A 172 -6.95 10.41 -20.54
N LEU A 173 -7.33 11.14 -19.49
CA LEU A 173 -8.58 10.93 -18.75
C LEU A 173 -9.84 11.46 -19.48
N SER A 174 -9.72 12.51 -20.29
CA SER A 174 -10.87 13.13 -20.96
C SER A 174 -11.27 12.45 -22.28
N ASP A 175 -10.30 12.03 -23.08
CA ASP A 175 -10.54 11.63 -24.48
C ASP A 175 -10.95 10.15 -24.60
N LYS A 176 -11.96 9.68 -23.82
CA LYS A 176 -12.33 8.25 -23.69
C LYS A 176 -13.83 7.97 -23.58
N ASP A 177 -14.69 8.83 -24.13
CA ASP A 177 -16.15 8.68 -24.01
C ASP A 177 -16.71 7.47 -24.77
N GLU A 178 -15.96 6.92 -25.72
CA GLU A 178 -16.32 5.71 -26.46
C GLU A 178 -16.22 4.42 -25.62
N TYR A 179 -15.55 4.47 -24.46
CA TYR A 179 -15.35 3.35 -23.55
C TYR A 179 -16.34 3.37 -22.40
N THR A 180 -16.87 2.19 -22.04
CA THR A 180 -17.86 2.03 -20.95
C THR A 180 -17.20 1.78 -19.60
N ASP A 181 -16.26 0.84 -19.55
CA ASP A 181 -15.62 0.42 -18.29
C ASP A 181 -14.19 0.96 -18.26
N LYS A 182 -14.00 2.06 -17.55
CA LYS A 182 -12.74 2.81 -17.54
C LYS A 182 -12.07 2.70 -16.18
N LEU A 183 -10.91 2.04 -16.10
CA LEU A 183 -10.15 1.88 -14.86
C LEU A 183 -8.88 2.73 -14.91
N PHE A 184 -8.70 3.61 -13.94
CA PHE A 184 -7.46 4.36 -13.75
C PHE A 184 -6.73 3.82 -12.52
N ALA A 185 -5.52 3.29 -12.71
CA ALA A 185 -4.69 2.78 -11.63
C ALA A 185 -3.38 3.56 -11.46
N PHE A 186 -3.12 4.02 -10.25
CA PHE A 186 -1.88 4.73 -9.94
C PHE A 186 -1.42 4.47 -8.51
N PRO A 187 -0.11 4.53 -8.22
CA PRO A 187 0.36 4.44 -6.87
C PRO A 187 0.13 5.77 -6.16
N ALA A 188 -0.26 5.75 -4.89
CA ALA A 188 -0.26 6.98 -4.07
C ALA A 188 1.18 7.51 -3.87
N GLN A 189 2.16 6.60 -3.89
CA GLN A 189 3.58 6.91 -3.86
C GLN A 189 4.37 5.88 -4.66
N SER A 190 5.26 6.33 -5.54
CA SER A 190 6.18 5.44 -6.26
C SER A 190 7.15 4.77 -5.28
N ASN A 191 7.29 3.44 -5.38
CA ASN A 191 8.28 2.70 -4.61
C ASN A 191 9.70 2.83 -5.18
N VAL A 192 9.87 3.49 -6.34
CA VAL A 192 11.18 3.68 -6.98
C VAL A 192 11.65 5.12 -6.83
N SER A 193 10.86 6.10 -7.29
CA SER A 193 11.25 7.52 -7.23
C SER A 193 10.94 8.17 -5.88
N GLY A 194 10.07 7.57 -5.07
CA GLY A 194 9.56 8.16 -3.83
C GLY A 194 8.58 9.32 -4.04
N VAL A 195 8.25 9.65 -5.30
CA VAL A 195 7.26 10.69 -5.64
C VAL A 195 5.91 10.31 -5.04
N LYS A 196 5.34 11.21 -4.25
CA LYS A 196 3.94 11.17 -3.82
C LYS A 196 3.11 11.86 -4.88
N HIS A 197 2.17 11.11 -5.45
CA HIS A 197 1.29 11.59 -6.52
C HIS A 197 0.14 12.41 -5.94
N ASP A 198 -0.44 13.29 -6.75
CA ASP A 198 -1.57 14.09 -6.31
C ASP A 198 -2.83 13.22 -6.21
N LEU A 199 -3.36 13.10 -4.99
CA LEU A 199 -4.56 12.30 -4.71
C LEU A 199 -5.84 12.99 -5.21
N ALA A 200 -5.79 14.26 -5.61
CA ALA A 200 -6.92 14.94 -6.26
C ALA A 200 -7.29 14.28 -7.61
N TRP A 201 -6.36 13.56 -8.25
CA TRP A 201 -6.63 12.82 -9.48
C TRP A 201 -7.73 11.75 -9.32
N ILE A 202 -7.98 11.29 -8.08
CA ILE A 202 -9.09 10.39 -7.78
C ILE A 202 -10.42 11.03 -8.22
N GLN A 203 -10.69 12.24 -7.74
CA GLN A 203 -11.93 12.96 -8.07
C GLN A 203 -11.96 13.34 -9.55
N VAL A 204 -10.85 13.85 -10.09
CA VAL A 204 -10.76 14.24 -11.51
C VAL A 204 -11.07 13.09 -12.47
N ALA A 205 -10.59 11.88 -12.16
CA ALA A 205 -10.89 10.70 -12.94
C ALA A 205 -12.35 10.26 -12.77
N GLN A 206 -12.86 10.23 -11.53
CA GLN A 206 -14.24 9.84 -11.23
C GLN A 206 -15.27 10.77 -11.87
N ASP A 207 -15.01 12.08 -11.91
CA ASP A 207 -15.86 13.07 -12.59
C ASP A 207 -15.99 12.81 -14.09
N LYS A 208 -15.01 12.12 -14.68
CA LYS A 208 -14.98 11.70 -16.08
C LYS A 208 -15.47 10.26 -16.27
N GLY A 209 -16.07 9.65 -15.24
CA GLY A 209 -16.63 8.30 -15.28
C GLY A 209 -15.59 7.18 -15.23
N TRP A 210 -14.43 7.42 -14.62
CA TRP A 210 -13.45 6.37 -14.35
C TRP A 210 -13.66 5.77 -12.96
N ASP A 211 -13.49 4.46 -12.86
CA ASP A 211 -13.20 3.80 -11.60
C ASP A 211 -11.71 3.99 -11.27
N VAL A 212 -11.40 4.21 -9.99
CA VAL A 212 -10.04 4.51 -9.53
C VAL A 212 -9.50 3.41 -8.62
N LEU A 213 -8.37 2.83 -9.01
CA LEU A 213 -7.57 1.90 -8.23
C LEU A 213 -6.32 2.60 -7.69
N LEU A 214 -6.29 2.85 -6.38
CA LEU A 214 -5.16 3.46 -5.71
C LEU A 214 -4.25 2.37 -5.10
N ASP A 215 -3.02 2.23 -5.62
CA ASP A 215 -2.01 1.41 -4.96
C ASP A 215 -1.38 2.20 -3.81
N ALA A 216 -1.83 1.91 -2.58
CA ALA A 216 -1.42 2.61 -1.39
C ALA A 216 -0.21 1.97 -0.70
N ALA A 217 0.31 0.84 -1.20
CA ALA A 217 1.24 -0.03 -0.48
C ALA A 217 2.55 0.66 -0.07
N ALA A 218 3.07 1.59 -0.88
CA ALA A 218 4.28 2.36 -0.56
C ALA A 218 3.99 3.69 0.15
N TYR A 219 2.73 4.14 0.19
CA TYR A 219 2.33 5.43 0.74
C TYR A 219 1.99 5.36 2.23
N VAL A 220 1.12 4.40 2.60
CA VAL A 220 0.58 4.27 3.97
C VAL A 220 1.58 3.92 5.07
N PRO A 221 2.80 3.40 4.79
CA PRO A 221 3.83 3.28 5.84
C PRO A 221 4.28 4.62 6.46
N THR A 222 4.17 5.73 5.71
CA THR A 222 4.70 7.04 6.13
C THR A 222 3.70 8.19 5.95
N SER A 223 2.47 7.90 5.53
CA SER A 223 1.46 8.91 5.21
C SER A 223 0.08 8.42 5.64
N GLY A 224 -0.72 9.30 6.24
CA GLY A 224 -2.12 9.02 6.53
C GLY A 224 -2.96 9.00 5.24
N LEU A 225 -3.90 8.06 5.15
CA LEU A 225 -4.87 7.98 4.06
C LEU A 225 -6.28 8.00 4.66
N ASP A 226 -7.01 9.09 4.41
CA ASP A 226 -8.34 9.32 4.95
C ASP A 226 -9.40 9.04 3.86
N LEU A 227 -10.02 7.86 3.92
CA LEU A 227 -10.99 7.41 2.93
C LEU A 227 -12.39 8.00 3.12
N SER A 228 -12.61 8.76 4.18
CA SER A 228 -13.83 9.57 4.34
C SER A 228 -13.79 10.81 3.43
N VAL A 229 -12.58 11.26 3.08
CA VAL A 229 -12.31 12.42 2.21
C VAL A 229 -11.95 11.97 0.79
N LEU A 230 -10.91 11.15 0.67
CA LEU A 230 -10.45 10.63 -0.61
C LEU A 230 -11.21 9.34 -0.90
N LYS A 231 -12.01 9.28 -1.95
CA LYS A 231 -12.93 8.15 -2.18
C LYS A 231 -12.61 7.30 -3.42
N PRO A 232 -11.38 6.75 -3.56
CA PRO A 232 -11.07 5.84 -4.65
C PRO A 232 -11.94 4.58 -4.57
N ASP A 233 -12.17 3.92 -5.69
CA ASP A 233 -13.08 2.79 -5.76
C ASP A 233 -12.45 1.51 -5.21
N PHE A 234 -11.13 1.39 -5.38
CA PHE A 234 -10.32 0.28 -4.91
C PHE A 234 -9.02 0.78 -4.27
N VAL A 235 -8.62 0.20 -3.14
CA VAL A 235 -7.34 0.51 -2.48
C VAL A 235 -6.61 -0.77 -2.10
N SER A 236 -5.37 -0.94 -2.57
CA SER A 236 -4.53 -2.10 -2.25
C SER A 236 -3.50 -1.79 -1.17
N ILE A 237 -3.42 -2.64 -0.14
CA ILE A 237 -2.55 -2.45 1.03
C ILE A 237 -1.80 -3.75 1.37
N SER A 238 -0.55 -3.59 1.84
CA SER A 238 0.26 -4.66 2.43
C SER A 238 0.61 -4.29 3.88
N PHE A 239 0.11 -5.03 4.87
CA PHE A 239 0.32 -4.66 6.28
C PHE A 239 1.77 -4.83 6.73
N TYR A 240 2.52 -5.77 6.18
CA TYR A 240 3.93 -5.94 6.48
C TYR A 240 4.78 -4.72 6.07
N LYS A 241 4.33 -3.88 5.14
CA LYS A 241 4.98 -2.61 4.80
C LYS A 241 4.72 -1.53 5.85
N ILE A 242 3.65 -1.66 6.64
CA ILE A 242 3.31 -0.72 7.72
C ILE A 242 3.91 -1.20 9.04
N PHE A 243 3.71 -2.48 9.38
CA PHE A 243 3.96 -3.03 10.71
C PHE A 243 5.05 -4.10 10.75
N GLY A 244 5.57 -4.54 9.59
CA GLY A 244 6.61 -5.59 9.48
C GLY A 244 6.11 -7.01 9.73
N TYR A 245 5.18 -7.17 10.66
CA TYR A 245 4.51 -8.42 11.01
C TYR A 245 3.01 -8.15 11.17
N PRO A 246 2.12 -9.16 11.06
CA PRO A 246 2.38 -10.42 10.37
C PRO A 246 2.67 -10.22 8.88
N THR A 247 3.51 -11.10 8.32
CA THR A 247 3.69 -11.21 6.87
C THR A 247 2.55 -12.04 6.27
N GLY A 248 2.38 -11.96 4.95
CA GLY A 248 1.35 -12.74 4.25
C GLY A 248 -0.09 -12.25 4.47
N ILE A 249 -0.26 -11.02 4.96
CA ILE A 249 -1.57 -10.36 5.03
C ILE A 249 -1.51 -8.93 4.49
N GLY A 250 -2.54 -8.59 3.73
CA GLY A 250 -2.88 -7.26 3.25
C GLY A 250 -4.39 -7.13 3.18
N CYS A 251 -4.87 -6.10 2.49
CA CYS A 251 -6.28 -6.01 2.17
C CYS A 251 -6.52 -5.28 0.85
N LEU A 252 -7.70 -5.55 0.29
CA LEU A 252 -8.36 -4.75 -0.71
C LEU A 252 -9.52 -4.02 -0.02
N LEU A 253 -9.49 -2.69 -0.02
CA LEU A 253 -10.66 -1.89 0.34
C LEU A 253 -11.46 -1.60 -0.92
N ILE A 254 -12.75 -1.93 -0.92
CA ILE A 254 -13.65 -1.68 -2.05
C ILE A 254 -14.78 -0.77 -1.60
N ARG A 255 -15.03 0.30 -2.35
CA ARG A 255 -16.14 1.21 -2.06
C ARG A 255 -17.48 0.48 -2.23
N LYS A 256 -18.36 0.57 -1.22
CA LYS A 256 -19.61 -0.21 -1.15
C LYS A 256 -20.58 0.01 -2.33
N ASN A 257 -20.51 1.16 -3.01
CA ASN A 257 -21.40 1.48 -4.13
C ASN A 257 -20.88 0.99 -5.50
N LYS A 258 -19.67 0.40 -5.55
CA LYS A 258 -19.07 -0.18 -6.75
C LYS A 258 -19.29 -1.68 -6.88
N PHE A 259 -20.02 -2.27 -5.92
CA PHE A 259 -20.42 -3.67 -5.90
C PHE A 259 -21.88 -3.81 -5.49
#